data_AF-A0AAD7CLY0-F1
#
_entry.id   AF-A0AAD7CLY0-F1
#
_cell.length_a   1.000
_cell.length_b   1.000
_cell.length_c   1.000
_cell.angle_alpha   90.00
_cell.angle_beta   90.00
_cell.angle_gamma   90.00
#
_symmetry.space_group_name_H-M   'P 1'
#
loop_
_entity.id
_entity.type
_entity.pdbx_description
1 polymer ?
#
loop_
_entity_poly.entity_id
_entity_poly.type
_entity_poly.pdbx_seq_one_letter_code
_entity_poly.pdbx_strand_id
1 'polypeptide(L)'
;IFGPLISTRKSTVRHALKFLGPMIDERLEKEGEYGREWPGRPTNTQNDLISWLLDIAEGEERKTPALALRILATNMAAIHTSSTTLTAALYDLTTYPEHILPMREEAERVIAEEGWSKASLANMHKIDSFLRESQRLTAAGAISMSRKVVAKDGFTFSDGVTIPRGSFVSVPGTAIH
;
A
#
# COMPACT_ATOMS: atom_id res chain seq x y z
N ILE A 1 -26.90 6.36 -5.37
CA ILE A 1 -27.87 5.91 -6.40
C ILE A 1 -27.16 5.57 -7.72
N PHE A 2 -26.16 6.33 -8.20
CA PHE A 2 -25.43 6.00 -9.45
C PHE A 2 -24.22 5.04 -9.31
N GLY A 3 -23.83 4.64 -8.09
CA GLY A 3 -22.67 3.78 -7.86
C GLY A 3 -22.61 2.53 -8.74
N PRO A 4 -23.70 1.75 -8.92
CA PRO A 4 -23.70 0.57 -9.78
C PRO A 4 -23.59 0.85 -11.29
N LEU A 5 -23.93 2.06 -11.74
CA LEU A 5 -23.90 2.46 -13.15
C LEU A 5 -22.53 3.04 -13.56
N ILE A 6 -21.78 3.59 -12.59
CA ILE A 6 -20.46 4.18 -12.82
C ILE A 6 -19.34 3.23 -12.37
N SER A 7 -19.62 2.31 -11.44
CA SER A 7 -18.61 1.40 -10.90
C SER A 7 -18.31 0.25 -11.86
N THR A 8 -17.08 0.25 -12.38
CA THR A 8 -16.51 -0.87 -13.13
C THR A 8 -16.17 -2.07 -12.24
N ARG A 9 -16.39 -2.00 -10.91
CA ARG A 9 -15.98 -3.02 -9.93
C ARG A 9 -16.34 -4.44 -10.34
N LYS A 10 -17.57 -4.69 -10.80
CA LYS A 10 -17.99 -6.04 -11.23
C LYS A 10 -17.19 -6.53 -12.45
N SER A 11 -16.89 -5.64 -13.39
CA SER A 11 -16.07 -5.94 -14.57
C SER A 11 -14.61 -6.16 -14.18
N THR A 12 -14.04 -5.28 -13.36
CA THR A 12 -12.65 -5.36 -12.88
C THR A 12 -12.41 -6.64 -12.08
N VAL A 13 -13.31 -7.00 -11.16
CA VAL A 13 -13.21 -8.25 -10.39
C VAL A 13 -13.32 -9.46 -11.31
N ARG A 14 -14.24 -9.45 -12.28
CA ARG A 14 -14.36 -10.53 -13.27
C ARG A 14 -13.09 -10.69 -14.10
N HIS A 15 -12.47 -9.58 -14.49
CA HIS A 15 -11.21 -9.59 -15.23
C HIS A 15 -10.06 -10.13 -14.36
N ALA A 16 -9.94 -9.66 -13.13
CA ALA A 16 -8.94 -10.13 -12.18
C ALA A 16 -9.07 -11.63 -11.88
N LEU A 17 -10.30 -12.14 -11.77
CA LEU A 17 -10.59 -13.55 -11.56
C LEU A 17 -10.10 -14.44 -12.70
N LYS A 18 -9.97 -13.93 -13.94
CA LYS A 18 -9.37 -14.71 -15.03
C LYS A 18 -7.91 -15.07 -14.78
N PHE A 19 -7.20 -14.24 -14.03
CA PHE A 19 -5.78 -14.43 -13.73
C PHE A 19 -5.57 -15.01 -12.34
N LEU A 20 -6.22 -14.42 -11.33
CA LEU A 20 -6.05 -14.80 -9.93
C LEU A 20 -6.84 -16.05 -9.55
N GLY A 21 -7.98 -16.31 -10.20
CA GLY A 21 -8.86 -17.44 -9.88
C GLY A 21 -8.13 -18.78 -9.92
N PRO A 22 -7.50 -19.15 -11.06
CA PRO A 22 -6.77 -20.41 -11.17
C PRO A 22 -5.68 -20.59 -10.11
N MET A 23 -4.93 -19.53 -9.78
CA MET A 23 -3.85 -19.60 -8.78
C MET A 23 -4.38 -19.77 -7.35
N ILE A 24 -5.53 -19.16 -7.04
CA ILE A 24 -6.16 -19.26 -5.72
C ILE A 24 -6.83 -20.62 -5.57
N ASP A 25 -7.58 -21.05 -6.58
CA ASP A 25 -8.31 -22.32 -6.59
C ASP A 25 -7.33 -23.50 -6.50
N GLU A 26 -6.23 -23.48 -7.25
CA GLU A 26 -5.16 -24.50 -7.16
C GLU A 26 -4.61 -24.64 -5.73
N ARG A 27 -4.43 -23.53 -5.01
CA ARG A 27 -3.91 -23.58 -3.63
C ARG A 27 -4.95 -24.09 -2.64
N LEU A 28 -6.22 -23.72 -2.82
CA LEU A 28 -7.31 -24.24 -2.01
C LEU A 28 -7.51 -25.76 -2.23
N GLU A 29 -7.38 -26.23 -3.47
CA GLU A 29 -7.43 -27.66 -3.80
C GLU A 29 -6.28 -28.42 -3.13
N LYS A 30 -5.04 -27.95 -3.27
CA LYS A 30 -3.87 -28.55 -2.60
C LYS A 30 -3.99 -28.54 -1.08
N GLU A 31 -4.52 -27.47 -0.50
CA GLU A 31 -4.79 -27.41 0.95
C GLU A 31 -5.85 -28.43 1.38
N GLY A 32 -6.88 -28.66 0.54
CA GLY A 32 -7.90 -29.68 0.78
C GLY A 32 -7.37 -31.11 0.70
N GLU A 33 -6.46 -31.38 -0.24
CA GLU A 33 -5.88 -32.72 -0.44
C GLU A 33 -4.80 -33.08 0.58
N TYR A 34 -3.88 -32.15 0.88
CA TYR A 34 -2.68 -32.44 1.68
C TYR A 34 -2.67 -31.71 3.04
N GLY A 35 -3.70 -30.92 3.35
CA GLY A 35 -3.73 -30.03 4.50
C GLY A 35 -2.90 -28.76 4.30
N ARG A 36 -2.81 -27.92 5.33
CA ARG A 36 -2.15 -26.60 5.31
C ARG A 36 -0.66 -26.62 4.97
N GLU A 37 0.00 -27.76 5.09
CA GLU A 37 1.43 -27.92 4.84
C GLU A 37 1.66 -28.78 3.59
N TRP A 38 0.92 -28.50 2.51
CA TRP A 38 1.03 -29.26 1.27
C TRP A 38 2.44 -29.15 0.65
N PRO A 39 2.92 -30.22 -0.02
CA PRO A 39 4.21 -30.20 -0.70
C PRO A 39 4.28 -29.07 -1.74
N GLY A 40 5.32 -28.23 -1.65
CA GLY A 40 5.51 -27.11 -2.57
C GLY A 40 4.67 -25.86 -2.24
N ARG A 41 4.06 -25.79 -1.06
CA ARG A 41 3.49 -24.54 -0.55
C ARG A 41 4.58 -23.46 -0.48
N PRO A 42 4.32 -22.23 -0.97
CA PRO A 42 5.27 -21.12 -0.80
C PRO A 42 5.57 -20.92 0.69
N THR A 43 6.82 -21.14 1.09
CA THR A 43 7.29 -21.01 2.47
C THR A 43 7.64 -19.55 2.79
N ASN A 44 7.99 -19.23 4.03
CA ASN A 44 8.28 -17.85 4.48
C ASN A 44 9.29 -17.06 3.61
N THR A 45 10.16 -17.71 2.84
CA THR A 45 11.10 -17.06 1.91
C THR A 45 10.52 -16.80 0.51
N GLN A 46 9.37 -17.39 0.17
CA GLN A 46 8.63 -17.23 -1.09
C GLN A 46 7.14 -16.87 -0.85
N ASN A 47 6.79 -16.45 0.37
CA ASN A 47 5.41 -16.25 0.79
C ASN A 47 4.85 -14.98 0.14
N ASP A 48 3.81 -15.13 -0.69
CA ASP A 48 3.18 -14.05 -1.43
C ASP A 48 1.83 -13.64 -0.81
N LEU A 49 1.26 -12.56 -1.33
CA LEU A 49 -0.01 -12.01 -0.83
C LEU A 49 -1.16 -13.04 -0.89
N ILE A 50 -1.17 -13.95 -1.87
CA ILE A 50 -2.23 -14.97 -1.97
C ILE A 50 -2.13 -15.91 -0.77
N SER A 51 -0.94 -16.41 -0.47
CA SER A 51 -0.71 -17.28 0.68
C SER A 51 -1.00 -16.56 2.00
N TRP A 52 -0.60 -15.31 2.17
CA TRP A 52 -0.93 -14.52 3.37
C TRP A 52 -2.44 -14.35 3.57
N LEU A 53 -3.17 -14.05 2.49
CA LEU A 53 -4.62 -13.91 2.57
C LEU A 53 -5.30 -15.24 2.88
N LEU A 54 -4.78 -16.35 2.33
CA LEU A 54 -5.23 -17.69 2.70
C LEU A 54 -4.90 -18.03 4.16
N ASP A 55 -3.86 -17.51 4.79
CA ASP A 55 -3.61 -17.80 6.20
C ASP A 55 -4.58 -17.09 7.15
N ILE A 56 -5.01 -15.87 6.79
CA ILE A 56 -5.80 -15.00 7.68
C ILE A 56 -7.31 -15.01 7.39
N ALA A 57 -7.74 -15.38 6.18
CA ALA A 57 -9.14 -15.29 5.79
C ALA A 57 -9.96 -16.52 6.20
N GLU A 58 -11.17 -16.29 6.70
CA GLU A 58 -12.10 -17.31 7.16
C GLU A 58 -13.46 -17.17 6.47
N GLY A 59 -14.22 -18.28 6.40
CA GLY A 59 -15.58 -18.30 5.87
C GLY A 59 -15.71 -17.71 4.47
N GLU A 60 -16.68 -16.81 4.29
CA GLU A 60 -16.95 -16.13 3.01
C GLU A 60 -15.75 -15.33 2.49
N GLU A 61 -14.91 -14.81 3.39
CA GLU A 61 -13.77 -13.98 3.04
C GLU A 61 -12.59 -14.79 2.47
N ARG A 62 -12.61 -16.11 2.68
CA ARG A 62 -11.66 -17.06 2.10
C ARG A 62 -12.04 -17.48 0.68
N LYS A 63 -13.23 -17.12 0.18
CA LYS A 63 -13.64 -17.50 -1.17
C LYS A 63 -12.85 -16.73 -2.22
N THR A 64 -12.58 -17.39 -3.35
CA THR A 64 -11.80 -16.87 -4.47
C THR A 64 -12.18 -15.46 -4.92
N PRO A 65 -13.48 -15.10 -5.09
CA PRO A 65 -13.86 -13.73 -5.43
C PRO A 65 -13.51 -12.68 -4.37
N ALA A 66 -13.60 -13.03 -3.09
CA ALA A 66 -13.26 -12.13 -1.98
C ALA A 66 -11.75 -11.92 -1.90
N LEU A 67 -10.96 -12.99 -2.04
CA LEU A 67 -9.50 -12.94 -2.10
C LEU A 67 -9.00 -12.12 -3.31
N ALA A 68 -9.54 -12.37 -4.50
CA ALA A 68 -9.20 -11.61 -5.70
C ALA A 68 -9.49 -10.11 -5.54
N LEU A 69 -10.62 -9.75 -4.91
CA LEU A 69 -10.95 -8.37 -4.61
C LEU A 69 -9.96 -7.72 -3.65
N ARG A 70 -9.50 -8.44 -2.61
CA ARG A 70 -8.48 -7.94 -1.68
C ARG A 70 -7.15 -7.69 -2.39
N ILE A 71 -6.71 -8.62 -3.23
CA ILE A 71 -5.47 -8.48 -4.01
C ILE A 71 -5.54 -7.23 -4.91
N LEU A 72 -6.68 -7.01 -5.59
CA LEU A 72 -6.88 -5.80 -6.38
C LEU A 72 -6.80 -4.53 -5.54
N ALA A 73 -7.42 -4.51 -4.35
CA ALA A 73 -7.38 -3.37 -3.46
C ALA A 73 -5.95 -3.08 -2.97
N THR A 74 -5.19 -4.12 -2.61
CA THR A 74 -3.78 -3.99 -2.20
C THR A 74 -2.92 -3.47 -3.35
N ASN A 75 -3.09 -3.98 -4.57
CA ASN A 75 -2.36 -3.50 -5.74
C ASN A 75 -2.69 -2.04 -6.04
N MET A 76 -3.96 -1.65 -5.98
CA MET A 76 -4.37 -0.25 -6.17
C MET A 76 -3.71 0.67 -5.14
N ALA A 77 -3.68 0.25 -3.86
CA ALA A 77 -3.01 1.02 -2.81
C ALA A 77 -1.51 1.16 -3.07
N ALA A 78 -0.81 0.07 -3.40
CA ALA A 78 0.64 0.06 -3.59
C ALA A 78 1.11 0.79 -4.85
N ILE A 79 0.44 0.55 -5.99
CA ILE A 79 0.86 1.09 -7.29
C ILE A 79 0.76 2.61 -7.30
N HIS A 80 -0.40 3.16 -6.92
CA HIS A 80 -0.64 4.59 -7.05
C HIS A 80 0.25 5.41 -6.14
N THR A 81 0.40 5.03 -4.87
CA THR A 81 1.24 5.79 -3.93
C THR A 81 2.69 5.82 -4.39
N SER A 82 3.26 4.67 -4.76
CA SER A 82 4.66 4.61 -5.17
C SER A 82 4.91 5.30 -6.52
N SER A 83 4.02 5.13 -7.50
CA SER A 83 4.18 5.80 -8.80
C SER A 83 4.11 7.31 -8.66
N THR A 84 3.15 7.83 -7.89
CA THR A 84 2.99 9.27 -7.70
C THR A 84 4.17 9.86 -6.94
N THR A 85 4.64 9.21 -5.88
CA THR A 85 5.82 9.65 -5.14
C THR A 85 7.07 9.70 -6.02
N LEU A 86 7.32 8.65 -6.81
CA LEU A 86 8.48 8.61 -7.70
C LEU A 86 8.39 9.68 -8.79
N THR A 87 7.21 9.85 -9.40
CA THR A 87 6.99 10.89 -10.41
C THR A 87 7.24 12.28 -9.84
N ALA A 88 6.74 12.59 -8.64
CA ALA A 88 7.00 13.86 -7.96
C ALA A 88 8.51 14.08 -7.73
N ALA A 89 9.19 13.07 -7.19
CA ALA A 89 10.64 13.14 -6.93
C ALA A 89 11.45 13.37 -8.23
N LEU A 90 11.04 12.78 -9.35
CA LEU A 90 11.67 13.03 -10.64
C LEU A 90 11.47 14.48 -11.11
N TYR A 91 10.29 15.06 -10.92
CA TYR A 91 10.07 16.48 -11.22
C TYR A 91 10.91 17.39 -10.31
N ASP A 92 10.99 17.08 -9.02
CA ASP A 92 11.82 17.83 -8.08
C ASP A 92 13.31 17.75 -8.46
N LEU A 93 13.79 16.60 -8.93
CA LEU A 93 15.16 16.45 -9.43
C LEU A 93 15.46 17.33 -10.64
N THR A 94 14.47 17.56 -11.52
CA THR A 94 14.65 18.49 -12.65
C THR A 94 14.71 19.95 -12.20
N THR A 95 14.13 20.25 -11.05
CA THR A 95 14.08 21.60 -10.47
C THR A 95 15.31 21.88 -9.60
N TYR A 96 15.81 20.86 -8.90
CA TYR A 96 16.95 20.92 -7.96
C TYR A 96 18.07 19.94 -8.37
N PRO A 97 18.70 20.15 -9.54
CA PRO A 97 19.71 19.23 -10.07
C PRO A 97 20.97 19.11 -9.19
N GLU A 98 21.23 20.06 -8.31
CA GLU A 98 22.33 20.06 -7.34
C GLU A 98 22.31 18.84 -6.40
N HIS A 99 21.14 18.23 -6.20
CA HIS A 99 21.00 17.04 -5.35
C HIS A 99 21.35 15.72 -6.07
N ILE A 100 21.43 15.72 -7.40
CA ILE A 100 21.66 14.50 -8.20
C ILE A 100 23.02 13.88 -7.89
N LEU A 101 24.09 14.68 -7.97
CA LEU A 101 25.46 14.17 -7.79
C LEU A 101 25.70 13.66 -6.35
N PRO A 102 25.34 14.39 -5.29
CA PRO A 102 25.51 13.89 -3.91
C PRO A 102 24.76 12.59 -3.62
N MET A 103 23.57 12.41 -4.18
CA MET A 103 22.78 11.17 -4.03
C MET A 103 23.39 10.02 -4.82
N ARG A 104 23.88 10.28 -6.04
CA ARG A 104 24.56 9.27 -6.86
C ARG A 104 25.83 8.76 -6.19
N GLU A 105 26.66 9.67 -5.68
CA GLU A 105 27.89 9.31 -4.95
C GLU A 105 27.59 8.51 -3.67
N GLU A 106 26.49 8.82 -2.97
CA GLU A 106 26.04 8.02 -1.83
C GLU A 106 25.63 6.62 -2.26
N ALA A 107 24.78 6.50 -3.29
CA ALA A 107 24.34 5.20 -3.78
C ALA A 107 25.51 4.34 -4.25
N GLU A 108 26.42 4.91 -5.04
CA GLU A 108 27.60 4.19 -5.55
C GLU A 108 28.50 3.71 -4.41
N ARG A 109 28.78 4.56 -3.41
CA ARG A 109 29.57 4.18 -2.24
C ARG A 109 28.90 3.06 -1.44
N VAL A 110 27.63 3.22 -1.09
CA VAL A 110 26.87 2.23 -0.28
C VAL A 110 26.80 0.88 -1.01
N ILE A 111 26.55 0.88 -2.32
CA ILE A 111 26.49 -0.35 -3.10
C ILE A 111 27.87 -1.00 -3.22
N ALA A 112 28.94 -0.23 -3.35
CA ALA A 112 30.30 -0.76 -3.39
C ALA A 112 30.73 -1.40 -2.06
N GLU A 113 30.33 -0.82 -0.93
CA GLU A 113 30.71 -1.27 0.41
C GLU A 113 29.85 -2.46 0.90
N GLU A 114 28.54 -2.42 0.65
CA GLU A 114 27.57 -3.34 1.26
C GLU A 114 26.83 -4.24 0.26
N GLY A 115 27.02 -3.98 -1.04
CA GLY A 115 26.25 -4.62 -2.11
C GLY A 115 24.83 -4.07 -2.23
N TRP A 116 24.10 -4.55 -3.24
CA TRP A 116 22.69 -4.20 -3.44
C TRP A 116 21.79 -5.10 -2.59
N SER A 117 21.30 -4.59 -1.46
CA SER A 117 20.44 -5.32 -0.54
C SER A 117 19.42 -4.40 0.13
N LYS A 118 18.37 -4.98 0.73
CA LYS A 118 17.40 -4.19 1.51
C LYS A 118 18.07 -3.44 2.68
N ALA A 119 19.10 -4.04 3.29
CA ALA A 119 19.82 -3.43 4.39
C ALA A 119 20.60 -2.20 3.92
N SER A 120 21.30 -2.30 2.77
CA SER A 120 22.10 -1.20 2.26
C SER A 120 21.26 -0.01 1.78
N LEU A 121 20.04 -0.26 1.28
CA LEU A 121 19.10 0.83 0.96
C LEU A 121 18.78 1.71 2.18
N ALA A 122 18.83 1.18 3.42
CA ALA A 122 18.58 1.97 4.62
C ALA A 122 19.70 2.98 4.93
N ASN A 123 20.89 2.79 4.33
CA ASN A 123 22.06 3.65 4.49
C ASN A 123 22.13 4.75 3.41
N MET A 124 21.16 4.81 2.49
CA MET A 124 21.03 5.88 1.49
C MET A 124 20.29 7.10 2.05
N HIS A 125 20.89 7.77 3.03
CA HIS A 125 20.26 8.84 3.80
C HIS A 125 19.92 10.09 2.97
N LYS A 126 20.75 10.47 1.98
CA LYS A 126 20.45 11.61 1.09
C LYS A 126 19.26 11.29 0.19
N ILE A 127 19.19 10.07 -0.35
CA ILE A 127 18.03 9.63 -1.14
C ILE A 127 16.76 9.62 -0.28
N ASP A 128 16.81 9.06 0.93
CA ASP A 128 15.66 9.05 1.84
C ASP A 128 15.22 10.49 2.21
N SER A 129 16.18 11.37 2.50
CA SER A 129 15.90 12.78 2.83
C SER A 129 15.25 13.52 1.66
N PHE A 130 15.76 13.34 0.43
CA PHE A 130 15.20 13.95 -0.77
C PHE A 130 13.77 13.46 -1.04
N LEU A 131 13.53 12.15 -0.93
CA LEU A 131 12.19 11.57 -1.13
C LEU A 131 11.19 12.06 -0.07
N ARG A 132 11.63 12.30 1.16
CA ARG A 132 10.79 12.91 2.22
C ARG A 132 10.46 14.36 1.91
N GLU A 133 11.44 15.14 1.48
CA GLU A 133 11.22 16.55 1.15
C GLU A 133 10.32 16.72 -0.08
N SER A 134 10.52 15.87 -1.10
CA SER A 134 9.62 15.79 -2.26
C SER A 134 8.17 15.50 -1.85
N GLN A 135 7.96 14.57 -0.92
CA GLN A 135 6.63 14.26 -0.38
C GLN A 135 6.05 15.37 0.51
N ARG A 136 6.91 16.13 1.20
CA ARG A 136 6.50 17.29 2.00
C ARG A 136 5.91 18.37 1.10
N LEU A 137 6.57 18.65 -0.04
CA LEU A 137 6.13 19.63 -1.04
C LEU A 137 4.94 19.14 -1.87
N THR A 138 4.97 17.86 -2.25
CA THR A 138 3.93 17.22 -3.06
C THR A 138 3.09 16.28 -2.21
N ALA A 139 2.31 16.85 -1.29
CA ALA A 139 1.43 16.06 -0.43
C ALA A 139 0.49 15.19 -1.28
N ALA A 140 0.35 13.91 -0.92
CA ALA A 140 -0.48 12.93 -1.63
C ALA A 140 -1.97 13.32 -1.74
N GLY A 141 -2.41 14.28 -0.93
CA GLY A 141 -3.72 14.91 -1.04
C GLY A 141 -3.84 16.10 -0.08
N ALA A 142 -4.77 17.01 -0.37
CA ALA A 142 -5.03 18.18 0.48
C ALA A 142 -5.52 17.80 1.90
N ILE A 143 -6.12 16.62 2.03
CA ILE A 143 -6.68 16.12 3.29
C ILE A 143 -6.23 14.66 3.47
N SER A 144 -5.71 14.35 4.66
CA SER A 144 -5.27 13.01 5.04
C SER A 144 -5.93 12.55 6.34
N MET A 145 -5.72 11.28 6.70
CA MET A 145 -6.14 10.71 7.99
C MET A 145 -7.64 10.87 8.33
N SER A 146 -8.51 10.83 7.33
CA SER A 146 -9.96 10.96 7.54
C SER A 146 -10.48 9.84 8.47
N ARG A 147 -11.19 10.24 9.53
CA ARG A 147 -11.83 9.36 10.51
C ARG A 147 -13.26 9.82 10.76
N LYS A 148 -14.17 8.87 10.99
CA LYS A 148 -15.56 9.15 11.39
C LYS A 148 -15.73 8.88 12.87
N VAL A 149 -16.32 9.81 13.60
CA VAL A 149 -16.67 9.62 15.01
C VAL A 149 -17.84 8.64 15.10
N VAL A 150 -17.59 7.44 15.65
CA VAL A 150 -18.60 6.39 15.81
C VAL A 150 -19.12 6.26 17.24
N ALA A 151 -18.35 6.75 18.22
CA ALA A 151 -18.70 6.74 19.63
C ALA A 151 -20.04 7.43 19.88
N LYS A 152 -20.87 6.86 20.75
CA LYS A 152 -22.23 7.34 21.03
C LYS A 152 -22.22 8.79 21.51
N ASP A 153 -21.31 9.10 22.43
CA ASP A 153 -21.24 10.38 23.13
C ASP A 153 -20.28 11.38 22.46
N GLY A 154 -19.85 11.10 21.23
CA GLY A 154 -18.84 11.88 20.53
C GLY A 154 -17.41 11.53 20.96
N PHE A 155 -16.45 12.37 20.56
CA PHE A 155 -15.05 12.26 20.94
C PHE A 155 -14.56 13.60 21.48
N THR A 156 -14.07 13.61 22.72
CA THR A 156 -13.49 14.80 23.35
C THR A 156 -11.97 14.73 23.29
N PHE A 157 -11.36 15.73 22.66
CA PHE A 157 -9.91 15.90 22.61
C PHE A 157 -9.36 16.34 23.97
N SER A 158 -8.04 16.22 24.16
CA SER A 158 -7.36 16.64 25.40
C SER A 158 -7.46 18.13 25.68
N ASP A 159 -7.77 18.95 24.67
CA ASP A 159 -8.03 20.39 24.78
C ASP A 159 -9.49 20.70 25.16
N GLY A 160 -10.32 19.69 25.38
CA GLY A 160 -11.72 19.81 25.75
C GLY A 160 -12.69 19.97 24.56
N VAL A 161 -12.20 20.02 23.31
CA VAL A 161 -13.08 20.12 22.14
C VAL A 161 -13.80 18.79 21.91
N THR A 162 -15.14 18.83 21.89
CA THR A 162 -15.97 17.64 21.63
C THR A 162 -16.48 17.61 20.19
N ILE A 163 -16.18 16.52 19.48
CA ILE A 163 -16.69 16.25 18.14
C ILE A 163 -17.91 15.32 18.21
N PRO A 164 -19.07 15.72 17.66
CA PRO A 164 -20.27 14.89 17.68
C PRO A 164 -20.14 13.60 16.88
N ARG A 165 -20.90 12.58 17.28
CA ARG A 165 -21.06 11.34 16.51
C ARG A 165 -21.49 11.62 15.07
N GLY A 166 -20.89 10.91 14.13
CA GLY A 166 -21.19 11.01 12.71
C GLY A 166 -20.31 12.01 11.96
N SER A 167 -19.62 12.91 12.67
CA SER A 167 -18.69 13.88 12.08
C SER A 167 -17.45 13.19 11.50
N PHE A 168 -16.89 13.79 10.45
CA PHE A 168 -15.59 13.42 9.92
C PHE A 168 -14.52 14.39 10.41
N VAL A 169 -13.40 13.85 10.86
CA VAL A 169 -12.20 14.60 11.26
C VAL A 169 -11.07 14.18 10.34
N SER A 170 -10.33 15.15 9.82
CA SER A 170 -9.21 14.93 8.92
C SER A 170 -8.12 15.96 9.15
N VAL A 171 -6.92 15.69 8.63
CA VAL A 171 -5.74 16.55 8.79
C VAL A 171 -5.46 17.26 7.45
N PRO A 172 -5.23 18.59 7.44
CA PRO A 172 -4.93 19.31 6.21
C PRO A 172 -3.48 19.05 5.78
N GLY A 173 -3.27 18.12 4.83
CA GLY A 173 -1.95 17.60 4.48
C GLY A 173 -0.96 18.66 4.00
N THR A 174 -1.42 19.64 3.20
CA THR A 174 -0.56 20.70 2.66
C THR A 174 -0.26 21.82 3.64
N ALA A 175 -1.06 22.00 4.69
CA ALA A 175 -0.92 23.13 5.62
C ALA A 175 -0.06 22.80 6.85
N ILE A 176 0.20 21.50 7.10
CA ILE A 176 0.95 21.02 8.27
C ILE A 176 2.42 20.71 7.96
N HIS A 177 2.82 20.78 6.69
CA HIS A 177 4.11 20.38 6.16
C HIS A 177 4.84 21.59 5.59
#